data_AF-A0A2D4F0M3-F1
#
_entry.id   AF-A0A2D4F0M3-F1
#
_cell.length_a   1.000
_cell.length_b   1.000
_cell.length_c   1.000
_cell.angle_alpha   90.00
_cell.angle_beta   90.00
_cell.angle_gamma   90.00
#
_symmetry.space_group_name_H-M   'P 1'
#
loop_
_entity.id
_entity.type
_entity.pdbx_description
1 polymer ?
#
loop_
_entity_poly.entity_id
_entity_poly.type
_entity_poly.pdbx_seq_one_letter_code
_entity_poly.pdbx_strand_id
1 'polypeptide(L)'
;MKQNIWDTMKAIIRGITISYTAKRNKEKYAQQNKLQQRIRELEIQLQSTPKDLRLQNQMTVTKHKLKLIEQEGMITNLNTTRQIYFEQANKPGRWQSYTLK
;
A
#
# COMPACT_ATOMS: atom_id res chain seq x y z
N MET A 1 18.85 29.92 15.88
CA MET A 1 18.26 29.60 14.57
C MET A 1 16.89 30.24 14.49
N LYS A 2 16.64 31.17 13.57
CA LYS A 2 15.30 31.75 13.39
C LYS A 2 14.40 30.71 12.70
N GLN A 3 13.34 30.26 13.37
CA GLN A 3 12.27 29.49 12.72
C GLN A 3 11.60 30.41 11.71
N ASN A 4 11.71 30.08 10.41
CA ASN A 4 10.98 30.79 9.37
C ASN A 4 9.57 30.19 9.23
N ILE A 5 8.63 31.00 8.74
CA ILE A 5 7.22 30.59 8.53
C ILE A 5 7.12 29.36 7.62
N TRP A 6 8.05 29.23 6.67
CA TRP A 6 8.11 28.12 5.72
C TRP A 6 8.44 26.77 6.38
N ASP A 7 9.32 26.74 7.38
CA ASP A 7 9.69 25.55 8.13
C ASP A 7 8.52 25.08 9.00
N THR A 8 7.81 26.01 9.63
CA THR A 8 6.57 25.73 10.37
C THR A 8 5.50 25.17 9.44
N MET A 9 5.28 25.78 8.28
CA MET A 9 4.30 25.31 7.29
C MET A 9 4.62 23.90 6.78
N LYS A 10 5.89 23.61 6.44
CA LYS A 10 6.33 22.27 6.03
C LYS A 10 6.08 21.23 7.14
N ALA A 11 6.34 21.58 8.40
CA ALA A 11 6.11 20.68 9.53
C ALA A 11 4.62 20.34 9.69
N ILE A 12 3.74 21.34 9.59
CA ILE A 12 2.28 21.15 9.67
C ILE A 12 1.78 20.24 8.54
N ILE A 13 2.16 20.52 7.30
CA ILE A 13 1.73 19.73 6.13
C ILE A 13 2.18 18.27 6.27
N ARG A 14 3.42 18.03 6.73
CA ARG A 14 3.91 16.67 7.01
C ARG A 14 3.10 15.99 8.10
N GLY A 15 2.80 16.66 9.21
CA GLY A 15 1.99 16.11 10.30
C GLY A 15 0.59 15.68 9.83
N ILE A 16 -0.06 16.51 9.00
CA ILE A 16 -1.36 16.19 8.40
C ILE A 16 -1.23 14.98 7.46
N THR A 17 -0.22 14.96 6.60
CA THR A 17 0.00 13.87 5.64
C THR A 17 0.26 12.54 6.35
N ILE A 18 1.09 12.55 7.41
CA ILE A 18 1.42 11.36 8.20
C ILE A 18 0.17 10.83 8.92
N SER A 19 -0.58 11.71 9.60
CA SER A 19 -1.78 11.29 10.35
C SER A 19 -2.87 10.73 9.41
N TYR A 20 -3.09 11.37 8.26
CA TYR A 20 -4.00 10.88 7.23
C TYR A 20 -3.59 9.52 6.68
N THR A 21 -2.30 9.36 6.35
CA THR A 21 -1.77 8.10 5.81
C THR A 21 -1.83 6.98 6.84
N ALA A 22 -1.50 7.26 8.09
CA ALA A 22 -1.60 6.29 9.19
C ALA A 22 -3.03 5.79 9.40
N LYS A 23 -4.01 6.70 9.38
CA LYS A 23 -5.44 6.32 9.47
C LYS A 23 -5.84 5.41 8.32
N ARG A 24 -5.53 5.77 7.08
CA ARG A 24 -5.84 4.94 5.89
C ARG A 24 -5.18 3.58 5.93
N ASN A 25 -3.92 3.50 6.37
CA ASN A 25 -3.20 2.23 6.49
C ASN A 25 -3.87 1.32 7.54
N LYS A 26 -4.31 1.89 8.67
CA LYS A 26 -5.08 1.15 9.69
C LYS A 26 -6.41 0.62 9.13
N GLU A 27 -7.15 1.44 8.39
CA GLU A 27 -8.41 1.03 7.76
C GLU A 27 -8.20 -0.06 6.70
N LYS A 28 -7.19 0.06 5.84
CA LYS A 28 -6.82 -0.97 4.87
C LYS A 28 -6.46 -2.29 5.54
N TYR A 29 -5.65 -2.24 6.60
CA TYR A 29 -5.27 -3.43 7.36
C TYR A 29 -6.49 -4.10 8.00
N ALA A 30 -7.40 -3.32 8.60
CA ALA A 30 -8.65 -3.85 9.16
C ALA A 30 -9.52 -4.51 8.08
N GLN A 31 -9.61 -3.92 6.89
CA GLN A 31 -10.35 -4.48 5.75
C GLN A 31 -9.74 -5.81 5.26
N GLN A 32 -8.41 -5.87 5.13
CA GLN A 32 -7.71 -7.11 4.75
C GLN A 32 -7.92 -8.21 5.80
N ASN A 33 -7.77 -7.88 7.08
CA ASN A 33 -7.97 -8.84 8.17
C ASN A 33 -9.42 -9.37 8.19
N LYS A 34 -10.42 -8.51 7.96
CA LYS A 34 -11.82 -8.91 7.84
C LYS A 34 -12.05 -9.88 6.68
N LEU A 35 -11.44 -9.63 5.52
CA LEU A 35 -11.53 -10.54 4.37
C LEU A 35 -10.83 -11.88 4.65
N GLN A 36 -9.68 -11.88 5.31
CA GLN A 36 -8.98 -13.09 5.72
C GLN A 36 -9.77 -13.92 6.74
N GLN A 37 -10.38 -13.27 7.73
CA GLN A 37 -11.29 -13.93 8.67
C GLN A 37 -12.48 -14.55 7.94
N ARG A 38 -13.08 -13.81 7.00
CA ARG A 38 -14.19 -14.32 6.20
C ARG A 38 -13.81 -15.54 5.35
N ILE A 39 -12.59 -15.57 4.81
CA ILE A 39 -12.06 -16.74 4.09
C ILE A 39 -11.96 -17.95 5.04
N ARG A 40 -11.39 -17.78 6.24
CA ARG A 40 -11.30 -18.88 7.23
C ARG A 40 -12.67 -19.42 7.63
N GLU A 41 -13.65 -18.55 7.87
CA GLU A 41 -15.03 -18.97 8.17
C GLU A 41 -15.62 -19.80 7.04
N LEU A 42 -15.46 -19.33 5.79
CA LEU A 42 -15.95 -20.03 4.61
C LEU A 42 -15.23 -21.36 4.41
N GLU A 43 -13.94 -21.48 4.76
CA GLU A 43 -13.17 -22.72 4.68
C GLU A 43 -13.71 -23.77 5.65
N ILE A 44 -14.01 -23.37 6.89
CA ILE A 44 -14.64 -24.24 7.90
C ILE A 44 -16.02 -24.70 7.43
N GLN A 45 -16.84 -23.79 6.90
CA GLN A 45 -18.17 -24.13 6.39
C GLN A 45 -18.10 -25.11 5.20
N LEU A 46 -17.14 -24.90 4.30
CA LEU A 46 -16.95 -25.76 3.14
C LEU A 46 -16.42 -27.14 3.53
N GLN A 47 -15.63 -27.24 4.61
CA GLN A 47 -15.18 -28.54 5.14
C GLN A 47 -16.37 -29.40 5.59
N SER A 48 -17.40 -28.79 6.21
CA SER A 48 -18.63 -29.49 6.59
C SER A 48 -19.60 -29.72 5.43
N THR A 49 -19.60 -28.84 4.42
CA THR A 49 -20.53 -28.88 3.28
C THR A 49 -19.82 -28.71 1.93
N PRO A 50 -19.03 -29.70 1.49
CA PRO A 50 -18.08 -29.54 0.38
C PRO A 50 -18.70 -29.28 -1.00
N LYS A 51 -19.97 -29.65 -1.20
CA LYS A 51 -20.68 -29.51 -2.49
C LYS A 51 -21.57 -28.26 -2.57
N ASP A 52 -21.55 -27.37 -1.58
CA ASP A 52 -22.33 -26.14 -1.64
C ASP A 52 -21.69 -25.13 -2.61
N LEU A 53 -22.26 -25.05 -3.81
CA LEU A 53 -21.82 -24.14 -4.88
C LEU A 53 -21.91 -22.66 -4.47
N ARG A 54 -22.86 -22.31 -3.60
CA ARG A 54 -23.03 -20.93 -3.12
C ARG A 54 -21.85 -20.53 -2.23
N LEU A 55 -21.42 -21.40 -1.32
CA LEU A 55 -20.25 -21.16 -0.47
C LEU A 55 -18.97 -21.08 -1.29
N GLN A 56 -18.79 -21.94 -2.29
CA GLN A 56 -17.64 -21.87 -3.20
C GLN A 56 -17.59 -20.54 -3.97
N ASN A 57 -18.73 -20.08 -4.49
CA ASN A 57 -18.80 -18.78 -5.17
C ASN A 57 -18.45 -17.62 -4.23
N GLN A 58 -18.98 -17.63 -3.00
CA GLN A 58 -18.64 -16.63 -1.99
C GLN A 58 -17.13 -16.63 -1.64
N MET A 59 -16.53 -17.82 -1.56
CA MET A 59 -15.09 -17.98 -1.35
C MET A 59 -14.29 -17.34 -2.48
N THR A 60 -14.61 -17.67 -3.73
CA THR A 60 -13.93 -17.14 -4.92
C THR A 60 -14.03 -15.62 -4.98
N VAL A 61 -15.21 -15.05 -4.73
CA VAL A 61 -15.41 -13.60 -4.68
C VAL A 61 -14.59 -12.95 -3.57
N THR A 62 -14.55 -13.55 -2.38
CA THR A 62 -13.80 -13.00 -1.23
C THR A 62 -12.29 -13.05 -1.48
N LYS A 63 -11.78 -14.15 -2.03
CA LYS A 63 -10.37 -14.29 -2.44
C LYS A 63 -10.01 -13.29 -3.54
N HIS A 64 -10.90 -13.09 -4.52
CA HIS A 64 -10.71 -12.08 -5.57
C HIS A 64 -10.62 -10.66 -4.99
N LYS A 65 -11.51 -10.30 -4.06
CA LYS A 65 -11.45 -8.99 -3.37
C LYS A 65 -10.13 -8.79 -2.63
N LEU A 66 -9.61 -9.80 -1.94
CA LEU A 66 -8.32 -9.72 -1.27
C LEU A 66 -7.18 -9.48 -2.28
N LYS A 67 -7.17 -10.23 -3.39
CA LYS A 67 -6.17 -10.10 -4.45
C LYS A 67 -6.16 -8.70 -5.09
N LEU A 68 -7.32 -8.07 -5.29
CA LEU A 68 -7.40 -6.70 -5.79
C LEU A 68 -6.68 -5.70 -4.87
N ILE A 69 -6.86 -5.84 -3.55
CA ILE A 69 -6.18 -4.96 -2.57
C ILE A 69 -4.66 -5.17 -2.62
N GLU A 70 -4.20 -6.41 -2.76
CA GLU A 70 -2.77 -6.72 -2.92
C GLU A 70 -2.20 -6.11 -4.21
N GLN A 71 -2.93 -6.21 -5.32
CA GLN A 71 -2.55 -5.62 -6.61
C GLN A 71 -2.43 -4.10 -6.53
N GLU A 72 -3.38 -3.42 -5.87
CA GLU A 72 -3.28 -1.97 -5.62
C GLU A 72 -1.99 -1.63 -4.87
N GLY A 73 -1.64 -2.41 -3.83
CA GLY A 73 -0.39 -2.27 -3.09
C GLY A 73 0.86 -2.44 -3.96
N MET A 74 0.85 -3.44 -4.85
CA MET A 74 1.93 -3.67 -5.81
C MET A 74 2.10 -2.50 -6.78
N ILE A 75 1.01 -1.92 -7.28
CA ILE A 75 1.05 -0.75 -8.17
C ILE A 75 1.69 0.45 -7.45
N THR A 76 1.31 0.71 -6.19
CA THR A 76 1.94 1.79 -5.41
C THR A 76 3.43 1.56 -5.18
N ASN A 77 3.85 0.32 -4.93
CA ASN A 77 5.26 -0.03 -4.79
C ASN A 77 6.01 0.18 -6.11
N LEU A 78 5.46 -0.28 -7.24
CA LEU A 78 6.04 -0.10 -8.57
C LEU A 78 6.26 1.39 -8.89
N ASN A 79 5.26 2.23 -8.63
CA ASN A 79 5.37 3.67 -8.84
C ASN A 79 6.45 4.31 -7.96
N THR A 80 6.54 3.88 -6.70
CA THR A 80 7.59 4.34 -5.77
C THR A 80 8.97 3.92 -6.26
N THR A 81 9.14 2.66 -6.68
CA THR A 81 10.40 2.15 -7.25
C THR A 81 10.79 2.92 -8.51
N ARG A 82 9.83 3.21 -9.40
CA ARG A 82 10.06 4.02 -10.60
C ARG A 82 10.56 5.43 -10.24
N GLN A 83 9.95 6.06 -9.24
CA GLN A 83 10.37 7.39 -8.77
C GLN A 83 11.80 7.36 -8.19
N ILE A 84 12.09 6.38 -7.34
CA ILE A 84 13.43 6.18 -6.77
C ILE A 84 14.46 5.97 -7.87
N TYR A 85 14.14 5.15 -8.87
CA TYR A 85 15.00 4.92 -10.02
C TYR A 85 15.27 6.21 -10.80
N PHE A 86 14.24 7.00 -11.09
CA PHE A 86 14.38 8.29 -11.78
C PHE A 86 15.30 9.27 -11.01
N GLU A 87 15.10 9.39 -9.70
CA GLU A 87 15.93 10.26 -8.85
C GLU A 87 17.39 9.80 -8.78
N GLN A 88 17.65 8.50 -8.91
CA GLN A 88 18.99 7.92 -8.88
C GLN A 88 19.68 7.94 -10.25
N ALA A 89 18.93 7.78 -11.35
CA ALA A 89 19.47 7.66 -12.70
C ALA A 89 20.30 8.89 -13.14
N ASN A 90 19.96 10.08 -12.65
CA ASN A 90 20.69 11.31 -12.97
C ASN A 90 21.95 11.54 -12.11
N LYS A 91 22.18 10.73 -11.06
CA LYS A 91 23.32 10.93 -10.15
C LYS A 91 24.68 10.64 -10.79
N PRO A 92 24.88 9.55 -11.57
CA PRO A 92 26.15 9.26 -12.22
C PRO A 92 26.57 10.35 -13.21
N GLY A 93 25.66 10.82 -14.07
CA GLY A 93 25.95 11.90 -15.01
C GLY A 93 26.27 13.23 -14.30
N ARG A 94 25.55 13.53 -13.22
CA ARG A 94 25.85 14.69 -12.37
C ARG A 94 27.23 14.56 -11.71
N TRP A 95 27.60 13.40 -11.19
CA TRP A 95 28.92 13.16 -10.61
C TRP A 95 30.04 13.24 -11.65
N GLN A 96 29.84 12.66 -12.84
CA GLN A 96 30.79 12.78 -13.96
C GLN A 96 31.01 14.24 -14.36
N SER A 97 29.96 15.08 -14.35
CA SER A 97 30.08 16.51 -14.68
C SER A 97 30.94 17.31 -13.68
N TYR A 98 31.01 16.88 -12.41
CA TYR A 98 31.84 17.53 -11.40
C TYR A 98 33.31 17.11 -11.49
N THR A 99 33.59 15.88 -11.94
CA THR A 99 34.96 15.36 -12.10
C THR A 99 35.63 15.79 -13.40
N LEU A 100 34.86 16.24 -14.40
CA LEU A 100 35.37 16.71 -15.70
C LEU A 100 35.70 18.23 -15.72
N LYS A 101 35.65 18.90 -14.56
CA LYS A 101 36.12 20.28 -14.37
C LYS A 101 37.47 20.27 -13.65
#